data_AF-A0A3G1J0F9-F1
#
_entry.id   AF-A0A3G1J0F9-F1
#
_cell.length_a   1.000
_cell.length_b   1.000
_cell.length_c   1.000
_cell.angle_alpha   90.00
_cell.angle_beta   90.00
_cell.angle_gamma   90.00
#
_symmetry.space_group_name_H-M   'P 1'
#
loop_
_entity.id
_entity.type
_entity.pdbx_description
1 polymer ?
#
loop_
_entity_poly.entity_id
_entity_poly.type
_entity_poly.pdbx_seq_one_letter_code
_entity_poly.pdbx_strand_id
1 'polypeptide(L)' 'MQARLCHLRYLGEELPRVVSTPGVSAWLYRVIAAEAGEVARIAGDYIAACEHRHGGGAL' A
#
# COMPACT_ATOMS: atom_id res chain seq x y z
N MET A 1 -0.37 4.71 -8.30
CA MET A 1 0.17 3.44 -7.76
C MET A 1 1.68 3.52 -7.53
N GLN A 2 2.49 3.75 -8.58
CA GLN A 2 3.96 3.73 -8.50
C GLN A 2 4.54 4.68 -7.43
N ALA A 3 4.07 5.93 -7.36
CA ALA A 3 4.52 6.88 -6.34
C ALA A 3 4.32 6.37 -4.90
N ARG A 4 3.19 5.70 -4.62
CA ARG A 4 2.89 5.12 -3.31
C ARG A 4 3.77 3.92 -2.99
N LEU A 5 4.04 3.06 -3.98
CA LEU A 5 4.99 1.94 -3.82
C LEU A 5 6.41 2.44 -3.53
N CYS A 6 6.85 3.50 -4.23
CA CYS A 6 8.15 4.14 -3.96
C CYS A 6 8.20 4.75 -2.56
N HIS A 7 7.11 5.39 -2.12
CA HIS A 7 7.00 5.95 -0.78
C HIS A 7 7.01 4.85 0.29
N LEU A 8 6.29 3.75 0.09
CA LEU A 8 6.27 2.60 0.99
C LEU A 8 7.67 2.00 1.18
N ARG A 9 8.41 1.85 0.08
CA ARG A 9 9.81 1.39 0.10
C ARG A 9 10.67 2.32 0.94
N TYR A 10 10.60 3.63 0.68
CA TYR A 10 11.34 4.64 1.43
C TYR A 10 11.03 4.59 2.94
N LEU A 11 9.75 4.49 3.32
CA LEU A 11 9.36 4.40 4.73
C LEU A 11 9.89 3.13 5.40
N GLY A 12 9.95 2.01 4.66
CA GLY A 12 10.56 0.77 5.13
C GLY A 12 12.08 0.88 5.34
N GLU A 13 12.78 1.62 4.48
CA GLU A 13 14.22 1.90 4.62
C GLU A 13 14.53 2.80 5.82
N GLU A 14 13.63 3.71 6.19
CA GLU A 14 13.79 4.59 7.36
C GLU A 14 13.47 3.88 8.69
N LEU A 15 12.74 2.77 8.65
CA LEU A 15 12.29 2.04 9.84
C LEU A 15 13.42 1.72 10.83
N PRO A 16 14.59 1.17 10.39
CA PRO A 16 15.69 0.86 11.30
C PRO A 16 16.31 2.09 11.96
N ARG A 17 16.20 3.27 11.35
CA ARG A 17 16.78 4.52 11.88
C ARG A 17 15.98 5.08 13.05
N VAL A 18 14.66 4.83 13.06
CA VAL A 18 13.74 5.44 14.04
C VAL A 18 13.08 4.42 14.96
N VAL A 19 13.35 3.11 14.80
CA VAL A 19 12.77 2.04 15.62
C VAL A 19 13.03 2.22 17.11
N SER A 20 14.19 2.79 17.46
CA SER A 20 14.60 3.05 18.85
C SER A 20 14.03 4.35 19.43
N THR A 21 13.27 5.14 18.67
CA THR A 21 12.66 6.38 19.14
C THR A 21 11.15 6.16 19.35
N PRO A 22 10.70 5.98 20.61
CA PRO A 22 9.29 5.80 20.92
C PRO A 22 8.47 7.00 20.43
N GLY A 23 7.30 6.73 19.85
CA GLY A 23 6.45 7.76 19.24
C GLY A 23 6.76 8.02 17.76
N VAL A 24 8.03 8.16 17.38
CA VAL A 24 8.42 8.30 15.96
C VAL A 24 8.22 6.99 15.22
N SER A 25 8.63 5.86 15.81
CA SER A 25 8.37 4.53 15.25
C SER A 25 6.87 4.24 15.11
N ALA A 26 6.08 4.56 16.13
CA ALA A 26 4.62 4.38 16.11
C ALA A 26 3.94 5.22 15.03
N TRP A 27 4.36 6.47 14.83
CA TRP A 27 3.90 7.29 13.72
C TRP A 27 4.28 6.68 12.38
N LEU A 28 5.53 6.25 12.20
CA LEU A 28 6.01 5.67 10.93
C LEU A 28 5.25 4.39 10.57
N TYR A 29 4.99 3.50 11.52
CA TYR A 29 4.16 2.31 11.28
C TYR A 29 2.73 2.66 10.82
N ARG A 30 2.14 3.73 11.36
CA ARG A 30 0.80 4.19 10.91
C ARG A 30 0.83 4.70 9.47
N VAL A 31 1.88 5.44 9.09
CA VAL A 31 2.04 5.92 7.71
C VAL A 31 2.21 4.75 6.75
N ILE A 32 3.06 3.78 7.08
CA ILE A 32 3.26 2.56 6.28
C ILE A 32 1.93 1.80 6.12
N ALA A 33 1.19 1.62 7.20
CA ALA A 33 -0.09 0.92 7.16
C ALA A 33 -1.12 1.63 6.25
N ALA A 34 -1.18 2.97 6.31
CA ALA A 34 -2.09 3.76 5.48
C ALA A 34 -1.73 3.65 3.98
N GLU A 35 -0.46 3.80 3.64
CA GLU A 35 0.02 3.68 2.26
C GLU A 35 -0.17 2.26 1.70
N ALA A 36 0.11 1.23 2.51
CA ALA A 36 -0.12 -0.16 2.14
C ALA A 36 -1.61 -0.47 1.92
N GLY A 37 -2.47 0.03 2.82
CA GLY A 37 -3.92 -0.13 2.70
C GLY A 37 -4.48 0.50 1.42
N GLU A 38 -4.01 1.69 1.06
CA GLU A 38 -4.43 2.38 -0.16
C GLU A 38 -3.92 1.68 -1.43
N VAL A 39 -2.69 1.14 -1.42
CA VAL A 39 -2.19 0.30 -2.51
C VAL A 39 -3.03 -0.97 -2.66
N ALA A 40 -3.34 -1.66 -1.56
CA ALA A 40 -4.17 -2.87 -1.56
C ALA A 40 -5.57 -2.59 -2.11
N ARG A 41 -6.18 -1.45 -1.71
CA ARG A 41 -7.48 -1.01 -2.21
C ARG A 41 -7.47 -0.83 -3.74
N ILE A 42 -6.50 -0.07 -4.26
CA ILE A 42 -6.39 0.17 -5.71
C ILE A 42 -6.15 -1.14 -6.48
N ALA A 43 -5.31 -2.03 -5.95
CA ALA A 43 -5.09 -3.34 -6.54
C ALA A 43 -6.37 -4.18 -6.57
N GLY A 44 -7.13 -4.19 -5.48
CA GLY A 44 -8.42 -4.86 -5.38
C GLY A 44 -9.44 -4.34 -6.39
N ASP A 45 -9.59 -3.02 -6.49
CA ASP A 45 -10.48 -2.38 -7.49
C ASP A 45 -10.11 -2.80 -8.92
N TYR A 46 -8.81 -2.84 -9.22
CA TYR A 46 -8.33 -3.27 -10.54
C TYR A 46 -8.63 -4.75 -10.84
N ILE A 47 -8.40 -5.64 -9.86
CA ILE A 47 -8.69 -7.07 -10.00
C ILE A 47 -10.19 -7.28 -10.24
N ALA A 48 -11.05 -6.67 -9.42
CA ALA A 48 -12.50 -6.75 -9.58
C ALA A 48 -12.96 -6.24 -10.95
N ALA A 49 -12.39 -5.13 -11.44
CA ALA A 49 -12.68 -4.61 -12.77
C ALA A 49 -12.23 -5.57 -13.89
N CYS A 50 -11.12 -6.28 -13.70
CA CYS A 50 -10.68 -7.32 -14.63
C CYS A 50 -11.63 -8.52 -14.63
N GLU A 51 -12.04 -8.99 -13.45
CA GLU A 51 -12.99 -10.11 -13.32
C GLU A 51 -14.33 -9.81 -13.97
N HIS A 52 -14.89 -8.60 -13.75
CA HIS A 52 -16.12 -8.16 -14.42
C HIS A 52 -15.99 -8.13 -15.94
N ARG A 53 -14.83 -7.73 -16.47
CA ARG A 53 -14.59 -7.69 -17.92
C ARG A 53 -14.46 -9.07 -18.55
N HIS A 54 -13.87 -10.03 -17.83
CA HIS A 54 -13.73 -11.41 -18.31
C HIS A 54 -15.02 -12.23 -18.15
N GLY A 55 -15.85 -11.94 -17.14
CA GLY A 55 -17.15 -12.58 -16.94
C GLY A 55 -18.27 -12.11 -17.88
N GLY A 56 -18.10 -10.97 -18.56
CA GLY A 56 -19.09 -10.40 -19.48
C GLY A 56 -18.98 -10.84 -20.95
N GLY A 57 -18.04 -11.72 -21.29
CA GLY A 57 -17.80 -12.20 -22.67
C GLY A 57 -18.54 -13.49 -23.06
N ALA A 58 -19.43 -13.99 -22.20
CA ALA A 58 -20.19 -15.22 -22.43
C ALA A 58 -21.70 -14.92 -22.51
N LEU A 59 -22.13 -14.24 -23.57
CA LEU A 59 -23.51 -14.21 -24.05
C LEU A 59 -23.52 -14.28 -25.58
#